data_AF-A0A9N9B0L6-F1
#
_entry.id   AF-A0A9N9B0L6-F1
#
_cell.length_a   1.000
_cell.length_b   1.000
_cell.length_c   1.000
_cell.angle_alpha   90.00
_cell.angle_beta   90.00
_cell.angle_gamma   90.00
#
_symmetry.space_group_name_H-M   'P 1'
#
loop_
_entity.id
_entity.type
_entity.pdbx_description
1 polymer ?
#
loop_
_entity_poly.entity_id
_entity_poly.type
_entity_poly.pdbx_seq_one_letter_code
_entity_poly.pdbx_strand_id
1 'polypeptide(L)'
;LSEYEMQEKSHIIIQLPVHLLQEQNLYFTSGKEQDALNRASLEYTMLTAWFKLNKENEQAREILYHDILLYYRFVKQYKIW
;
A
#
# COMPACT_ATOMS: atom_id res chain seq x y z
N LEU A 1 29.56 -22.80 -28.80
CA LEU A 1 29.50 -21.94 -27.60
C LEU A 1 28.15 -21.26 -27.65
N SER A 2 27.19 -21.74 -26.86
CA SER A 2 25.84 -21.16 -26.80
C SER A 2 25.76 -20.41 -25.48
N GLU A 3 26.01 -19.10 -25.51
CA GLU A 3 25.75 -18.23 -24.38
C GLU A 3 24.23 -18.13 -24.22
N TYR A 4 23.70 -18.78 -23.19
CA TYR A 4 22.35 -18.53 -22.72
C TYR A 4 22.40 -17.27 -21.86
N GLU A 5 21.78 -16.18 -22.31
CA GLU A 5 21.63 -14.95 -21.54
C GLU A 5 21.01 -15.30 -20.17
N MET A 6 21.73 -14.93 -19.11
CA MET A 6 21.36 -15.20 -17.73
C MET A 6 20.06 -14.45 -17.38
N GLN A 7 18.97 -15.19 -17.28
CA GLN A 7 17.71 -14.88 -16.59
C GLN A 7 17.35 -13.39 -16.52
N GLU A 8 16.48 -12.97 -17.44
CA GLU A 8 15.68 -11.76 -17.31
C GLU A 8 15.09 -11.69 -15.88
N LYS A 9 15.40 -10.62 -15.14
CA LYS A 9 14.91 -10.45 -13.77
C LYS A 9 13.39 -10.42 -13.83
N SER A 10 12.75 -11.44 -13.26
CA SER A 10 11.29 -11.51 -13.18
C SER A 10 10.74 -10.29 -12.43
N HIS A 11 9.59 -9.80 -12.91
CA HIS A 11 8.87 -8.61 -12.49
C HIS A 11 8.84 -8.40 -10.96
N ILE A 12 8.92 -7.13 -10.53
CA ILE A 12 8.79 -6.76 -9.11
C ILE A 12 7.36 -7.07 -8.65
N ILE A 13 7.20 -8.03 -7.74
CA ILE A 13 5.92 -8.29 -7.08
C ILE A 13 5.76 -7.28 -5.95
N ILE A 14 4.73 -6.44 -6.03
CA ILE A 14 4.37 -5.49 -4.98
C ILE A 14 3.08 -5.99 -4.31
N GLN A 15 3.13 -6.24 -3.00
CA GLN A 15 1.95 -6.60 -2.24
C GLN A 15 1.23 -5.33 -1.78
N LEU A 16 0.00 -5.14 -2.27
CA LEU A 16 -0.87 -4.07 -1.82
C LEU A 16 -1.68 -4.52 -0.60
N PRO A 17 -1.67 -3.77 0.51
CA PRO A 17 -2.53 -4.07 1.66
C PRO A 17 -4.00 -3.85 1.26
N VAL A 18 -4.87 -4.81 1.58
CA VAL A 18 -6.31 -4.78 1.26
C VAL A 18 -7.19 -4.53 2.49
N HIS A 19 -6.60 -4.50 3.69
CA HIS A 19 -7.34 -4.35 4.94
C HIS A 19 -7.96 -2.94 5.05
N LEU A 20 -9.26 -2.91 5.40
CA LEU A 20 -9.99 -1.67 5.68
C LEU A 20 -9.48 -0.99 6.96
N LEU A 21 -9.87 0.26 7.15
CA LEU A 21 -9.53 1.02 8.36
C LEU A 21 -9.99 0.25 9.61
N GLN A 22 -9.12 0.10 10.60
CA GLN A 22 -9.35 -0.66 11.84
C GLN A 22 -9.52 -2.19 11.69
N GLU A 23 -9.35 -2.75 10.49
CA GLU A 23 -9.38 -4.20 10.25
C GLU A 23 -7.98 -4.81 10.02
N GLN A 24 -6.93 -4.10 10.46
CA GLN A 24 -5.57 -4.63 10.42
C GLN A 24 -5.26 -5.46 11.68
N ASN A 25 -4.57 -6.58 11.49
CA ASN A 25 -3.98 -7.31 12.59
C ASN A 25 -2.87 -6.46 13.23
N LEU A 26 -3.02 -6.17 14.52
CA LEU A 26 -2.05 -5.39 15.29
C LEU A 26 -1.38 -6.30 16.31
N TYR A 27 -0.06 -6.23 16.35
CA TYR A 27 0.73 -6.84 17.42
C TYR A 27 1.02 -5.79 18.49
N PHE A 28 0.73 -6.12 19.74
CA PHE A 28 1.01 -5.26 20.88
C PHE A 28 1.62 -6.06 22.03
N THR A 29 2.37 -5.36 22.87
CA THR A 29 2.81 -5.90 24.16
C THR A 29 1.70 -5.70 25.19
N SER A 30 1.49 -6.65 26.08
CA SER A 30 0.49 -6.53 27.14
C SER A 30 0.63 -5.21 27.90
N GLY A 31 -0.48 -4.49 28.08
CA GLY A 31 -0.51 -3.16 28.70
C GLY A 31 -0.30 -1.98 27.73
N LYS A 32 -0.13 -2.22 26.43
CA LYS A 32 -0.02 -1.18 25.38
C LYS A 32 -1.09 -1.30 24.29
N GLU A 33 -2.22 -1.91 24.62
CA GLU A 33 -3.36 -2.12 23.72
C GLU A 33 -3.83 -0.79 23.13
N GLN A 34 -4.03 0.21 23.99
CA GLN A 34 -4.56 1.51 23.59
C GLN A 34 -3.59 2.30 22.71
N ASP A 35 -2.29 2.23 23.00
CA ASP A 35 -1.25 2.86 22.18
C ASP A 35 -1.12 2.19 20.80
N ALA A 36 -1.29 0.87 20.74
CA ALA A 36 -1.32 0.14 19.47
C ALA A 36 -2.53 0.56 18.62
N LEU A 37 -3.71 0.72 19.23
CA LEU A 37 -4.91 1.21 18.56
C LEU A 37 -4.73 2.67 18.08
N ASN A 38 -4.19 3.55 18.92
CA ASN A 38 -3.94 4.93 18.55
C ASN A 38 -2.97 5.04 17.36
N ARG A 39 -1.90 4.23 17.34
CA ARG A 39 -0.97 4.18 16.20
C ARG A 39 -1.66 3.69 14.94
N ALA A 40 -2.43 2.60 15.02
CA ALA A 40 -3.14 2.06 13.87
C ALA A 40 -4.16 3.04 13.28
N SER A 41 -4.82 3.82 14.14
CA SER A 41 -5.76 4.87 13.72
C SER A 41 -5.08 6.02 12.96
N LEU A 42 -3.81 6.31 13.28
CA LEU A 42 -3.00 7.35 12.64
C LEU A 42 -2.20 6.85 11.42
N GLU A 43 -2.13 5.54 11.22
CA GLU A 43 -1.36 4.94 10.14
C GLU A 43 -2.16 4.97 8.83
N TYR A 44 -1.92 5.98 7.99
CA TYR A 44 -2.35 5.89 6.58
C TYR A 44 -1.60 4.74 5.90
N THR A 45 -2.35 3.78 5.36
CA THR A 45 -1.84 2.66 4.58
C THR A 45 -1.90 3.01 3.09
N MET A 46 -1.30 2.19 2.23
CA MET A 46 -1.47 2.33 0.78
C MET A 46 -2.96 2.33 0.38
N LEU A 47 -3.82 1.54 1.02
CA LEU A 47 -5.25 1.50 0.68
C LEU A 47 -5.98 2.77 1.11
N THR A 48 -5.74 3.27 2.33
CA THR A 48 -6.43 4.48 2.80
C THR A 48 -5.92 5.73 2.10
N ALA A 49 -4.65 5.76 1.70
CA ALA A 49 -4.13 6.78 0.81
C ALA A 49 -4.80 6.72 -0.58
N TRP A 50 -5.12 5.53 -1.09
CA TRP A 50 -5.80 5.37 -2.38
C TRP A 50 -7.24 5.90 -2.33
N PHE A 51 -7.95 5.65 -1.21
CA PHE A 51 -9.26 6.27 -0.99
C PHE A 51 -9.20 7.80 -1.00
N LYS A 52 -8.15 8.38 -0.38
CA LYS A 52 -7.93 9.83 -0.42
C LYS A 52 -7.68 10.32 -1.84
N LEU A 53 -6.80 9.65 -2.59
CA LEU A 53 -6.53 9.96 -4.00
C LEU A 53 -7.81 9.94 -4.83
N ASN A 54 -8.65 8.92 -4.69
CA ASN A 54 -9.92 8.81 -5.41
C ASN A 54 -10.91 9.93 -5.08
N LYS A 55 -10.87 10.43 -3.84
CA LYS A 55 -11.71 11.55 -3.43
C LYS A 55 -11.26 12.86 -4.08
N GLU A 56 -9.95 13.05 -4.25
CA GLU A 56 -9.35 14.30 -4.72
C GLU A 56 -9.15 14.35 -6.25
N ASN A 57 -8.98 13.21 -6.90
CA ASN A 57 -8.66 13.10 -8.32
C ASN A 57 -9.66 12.20 -9.06
N GLU A 58 -10.34 12.76 -10.07
CA GLU A 58 -11.37 12.03 -10.82
C GLU A 58 -10.81 10.90 -11.68
N GLN A 59 -9.63 11.09 -12.25
CA GLN A 59 -8.96 10.10 -13.09
C GLN A 59 -8.54 8.87 -12.28
N ALA A 60 -8.18 9.08 -11.01
CA ALA A 60 -7.82 7.98 -10.13
C ALA A 60 -9.01 7.04 -9.84
N ARG A 61 -10.25 7.54 -9.89
CA ARG A 61 -11.46 6.75 -9.65
C ARG A 61 -11.72 5.69 -10.71
N GLU A 62 -11.18 5.88 -11.91
CA GLU A 62 -11.31 4.95 -13.03
C GLU A 62 -10.26 3.82 -12.96
N ILE A 63 -9.28 3.93 -12.07
CA ILE A 63 -8.17 2.97 -11.96
C ILE A 63 -8.42 2.04 -10.79
N LEU A 64 -8.36 0.72 -11.05
CA LEU A 64 -8.48 -0.29 -10.00
C LEU A 64 -7.30 -0.23 -9.04
N TYR A 65 -7.53 -0.57 -7.78
CA TYR A 65 -6.47 -0.51 -6.76
C TYR A 65 -5.25 -1.38 -7.10
N HIS A 66 -5.42 -2.53 -7.76
CA HIS A 66 -4.29 -3.37 -8.18
C HIS A 66 -3.51 -2.80 -9.39
N ASP A 67 -4.16 -1.95 -10.19
CA ASP A 67 -3.56 -1.30 -11.35
C ASP A 67 -2.98 0.07 -11.02
N ILE A 68 -3.24 0.61 -9.82
CA ILE A 68 -2.82 1.96 -9.43
C ILE A 68 -1.31 2.18 -9.56
N LEU A 69 -0.52 1.12 -9.36
CA LEU A 69 0.95 1.14 -9.46
C LEU A 69 1.46 1.36 -10.90
N LEU A 70 0.60 1.16 -11.90
CA LEU A 70 0.92 1.43 -13.31
C LEU A 70 0.85 2.94 -13.63
N TYR A 71 0.14 3.72 -12.80
CA TYR A 71 -0.17 5.13 -13.07
C TYR A 71 0.39 6.07 -12.00
N TYR A 72 0.44 5.63 -10.74
CA TYR A 72 0.84 6.44 -9.58
C TYR A 72 1.99 5.79 -8.82
N ARG A 73 2.79 6.63 -8.14
CA ARG A 73 3.92 6.18 -7.34
C ARG A 73 3.72 6.58 -5.88
N PHE A 74 3.51 5.58 -5.04
CA PHE A 74 3.36 5.81 -3.61
C PHE A 74 4.63 6.39 -2.96
N VAL A 75 4.49 7.56 -2.32
CA VAL A 75 5.58 8.21 -1.58
C VAL A 75 5.48 7.85 -0.10
N LYS A 76 6.29 6.86 0.32
CA LYS A 76 6.25 6.28 1.68
C LYS A 76 6.40 7.30 2.81
N GLN A 77 7.22 8.34 2.61
CA GLN A 77 7.47 9.38 3.62
C GLN A 77 6.20 10.20 3.95
N TYR A 78 5.37 10.46 2.94
CA TYR A 78 4.17 11.28 3.09
C TYR A 78 2.88 10.46 3.09
N LYS A 79 2.97 9.15 2.81
CA LYS A 79 1.84 8.22 2.73
C LYS A 79 0.77 8.68 1.73
N ILE A 80 1.21 9.15 0.56
CA ILE A 80 0.38 9.62 -0.56
C ILE A 80 0.70 8.84 -1.84
N TRP A 81 -0.28 8.75 -2.72
CA TRP A 81 -0.12 8.21 -4.08
C TRP A 81 0.30 9.27 -5.09
#